data_AF-A0A924JM19-F1
#
_entry.id   AF-A0A924JM19-F1
#
_cell.length_a   1.000
_cell.length_b   1.000
_cell.length_c   1.000
_cell.angle_alpha   90.00
_cell.angle_beta   90.00
_cell.angle_gamma   90.00
#
_symmetry.space_group_name_H-M   'P 1'
#
loop_
_entity.id
_entity.type
_entity.pdbx_description
1 polymer ?
#
loop_
_entity_poly.entity_id
_entity_poly.type
_entity_poly.pdbx_seq_one_letter_code
_entity_poly.pdbx_strand_id
1 'polypeptide(L)'
;MPKRPPVQGQQLVNNFQTALISLDTSQAAQFEAERSENALVEHLRTISSGSYLQPVALDDGSQDAVTRASLDAHIKKVQAEQINQLNTEQLANLQAVVLADFRRRKVRITVVNAKLKPIESIWYDQNTGYRNSINSRKTVVGVIDEILLDRNALVIKPVGLTRFINKSLTSFVV
;
A
#
# COMPACT_ATOMS: atom_id res chain seq x y z
N MET A 1 -24.29 -16.05 -21.91
CA MET A 1 -23.47 -15.75 -20.72
C MET A 1 -24.39 -15.19 -19.63
N PRO A 2 -24.39 -15.74 -18.41
CA PRO A 2 -25.21 -15.20 -17.32
C PRO A 2 -24.77 -13.76 -17.00
N LYS A 3 -25.76 -12.87 -16.82
CA LYS A 3 -25.56 -11.47 -16.50
C LYS A 3 -25.10 -11.39 -15.04
N ARG A 4 -23.82 -11.07 -14.80
CA ARG A 4 -23.28 -10.93 -13.43
C ARG A 4 -24.11 -9.88 -12.66
N PRO A 5 -24.37 -10.09 -11.36
CA PRO A 5 -25.14 -9.16 -10.55
C PRO A 5 -24.48 -7.76 -10.54
N PRO A 6 -25.27 -6.69 -10.36
CA PRO A 6 -24.74 -5.34 -10.21
C PRO A 6 -23.86 -5.31 -8.96
N VAL A 7 -22.61 -4.85 -9.12
CA VAL A 7 -21.68 -4.67 -8.00
C VAL A 7 -21.56 -3.18 -7.72
N GLN A 8 -21.63 -2.81 -6.45
CA GLN A 8 -21.65 -1.41 -6.04
C GLN A 8 -20.24 -0.83 -6.02
N GLY A 9 -20.07 0.39 -6.55
CA GLY A 9 -18.77 1.09 -6.51
C GLY A 9 -18.27 1.32 -5.08
N GLN A 10 -19.18 1.43 -4.11
CA GLN A 10 -18.82 1.56 -2.69
C GLN A 10 -18.02 0.36 -2.17
N GLN A 11 -18.32 -0.86 -2.64
CA GLN A 11 -17.58 -2.05 -2.22
C GLN A 11 -16.12 -1.98 -2.69
N LEU A 12 -15.86 -1.47 -3.91
CA LEU A 12 -14.49 -1.26 -4.40
C LEU A 12 -13.73 -0.24 -3.53
N VAL A 13 -14.39 0.86 -3.18
CA VAL A 13 -13.82 1.88 -2.28
C VAL A 13 -13.47 1.27 -0.92
N ASN A 14 -14.37 0.48 -0.34
CA ASN A 14 -14.12 -0.18 0.94
C ASN A 14 -12.92 -1.13 0.85
N ASN A 15 -12.78 -1.87 -0.26
CA ASN A 15 -11.63 -2.76 -0.45
C ASN A 15 -10.30 -2.00 -0.53
N PHE A 16 -10.27 -0.84 -1.20
CA PHE A 16 -9.10 0.05 -1.18
C PHE A 16 -8.80 0.58 0.23
N GLN A 17 -9.82 0.96 1.00
CA GLN A 17 -9.65 1.39 2.38
C GLN A 17 -9.12 0.27 3.28
N THR A 18 -9.63 -0.96 3.15
CA THR A 18 -9.14 -2.12 3.89
C THR A 18 -7.68 -2.42 3.56
N ALA A 19 -7.30 -2.37 2.27
CA ALA A 19 -5.92 -2.55 1.84
C ALA A 19 -5.00 -1.48 2.44
N LEU A 20 -5.40 -0.21 2.37
CA LEU A 20 -4.64 0.92 2.91
C LEU A 20 -4.44 0.79 4.43
N ILE A 21 -5.51 0.50 5.18
CA ILE A 21 -5.43 0.29 6.63
C ILE A 21 -4.49 -0.88 6.97
N SER A 22 -4.52 -1.97 6.19
CA SER A 22 -3.64 -3.12 6.43
C SER A 22 -2.17 -2.78 6.19
N LEU A 23 -1.87 -2.02 5.12
CA LEU A 23 -0.52 -1.54 4.83
C LEU A 23 -0.02 -0.59 5.92
N ASP A 24 -0.83 0.38 6.31
CA ASP A 24 -0.50 1.35 7.37
C ASP A 24 -0.25 0.63 8.70
N THR A 25 -1.04 -0.40 9.02
CA THR A 25 -0.86 -1.21 10.23
C THR A 25 0.46 -1.99 10.19
N SER A 26 0.81 -2.58 9.05
CA SER A 26 2.09 -3.28 8.87
C SER A 26 3.27 -2.33 9.07
N GLN A 27 3.21 -1.16 8.43
CA GLN A 27 4.25 -0.15 8.51
C GLN A 27 4.39 0.42 9.93
N ALA A 28 3.28 0.67 10.62
CA ALA A 28 3.29 1.14 12.01
C ALA A 28 3.91 0.10 12.96
N ALA A 29 3.61 -1.19 12.77
CA ALA A 29 4.20 -2.26 13.57
C ALA A 29 5.72 -2.36 13.35
N GLN A 30 6.18 -2.25 12.10
CA GLN A 30 7.61 -2.19 11.78
C GLN A 30 8.30 -0.98 12.42
N PHE A 31 7.69 0.20 12.31
CA PHE A 31 8.24 1.43 12.89
C PHE A 31 8.35 1.35 14.42
N GLU A 32 7.36 0.77 15.11
CA GLU A 32 7.41 0.60 16.56
C GLU A 32 8.46 -0.46 16.98
N ALA A 33 8.66 -1.51 16.19
CA ALA A 33 9.74 -2.47 16.40
C ALA A 33 11.13 -1.82 16.25
N GLU A 34 11.34 -1.03 15.19
CA GLU A 34 12.57 -0.27 14.97
C GLU A 34 12.82 0.76 16.08
N ARG A 35 11.76 1.44 16.53
CA ARG A 35 11.85 2.40 17.63
C ARG A 35 12.26 1.72 18.94
N SER A 36 11.71 0.55 19.25
CA SER A 36 12.09 -0.22 20.45
C SER A 36 13.55 -0.71 20.36
N GLU A 37 13.97 -1.19 19.18
CA GLU A 37 15.37 -1.59 18.94
C GLU A 37 16.34 -0.41 19.09
N ASN A 38 16.01 0.75 18.53
CA ASN A 38 16.82 1.97 18.66
C ASN A 38 16.90 2.46 20.11
N ALA A 39 15.80 2.42 20.86
CA ALA A 39 15.78 2.79 22.28
C ALA A 39 16.67 1.86 23.11
N LEU A 40 16.67 0.56 22.84
CA LEU A 40 17.59 -0.40 23.46
C LEU A 40 19.05 -0.07 23.13
N VAL A 41 19.36 0.18 21.85
CA VAL A 41 20.73 0.51 21.42
C VAL A 41 21.21 1.81 22.06
N GLU A 42 20.36 2.82 22.17
CA GLU A 42 20.68 4.07 22.86
C GLU A 42 20.94 3.83 24.34
N HIS A 43 20.08 3.07 25.03
CA HIS A 43 20.27 2.70 26.43
C HIS A 43 21.60 1.96 26.66
N LEU A 44 21.92 0.97 25.81
CA LEU A 44 23.20 0.25 25.84
C LEU A 44 24.40 1.18 25.60
N ARG A 45 24.27 2.19 24.72
CA ARG A 45 25.33 3.19 24.47
C ARG A 45 25.56 4.09 25.67
N THR A 46 24.50 4.55 26.34
CA THR A 46 24.60 5.37 27.55
C THR A 46 25.30 4.62 28.67
N ILE A 47 25.01 3.33 28.82
CA ILE A 47 25.61 2.51 29.88
C ILE A 47 27.05 2.08 29.53
N SER A 48 27.35 1.80 28.26
CA SER A 48 28.65 1.25 27.83
C SER A 48 29.79 2.26 27.74
N SER A 49 29.52 3.57 27.66
CA SER A 49 30.54 4.61 27.39
C SER A 49 31.50 4.26 26.22
N GLY A 50 31.06 3.43 25.26
CA GLY A 50 31.87 2.99 24.11
C GLY A 50 32.68 1.70 24.27
N SER A 51 32.58 0.96 25.39
CA SER A 51 33.24 -0.35 25.57
C SER A 51 32.26 -1.51 25.34
N TYR A 52 32.70 -2.63 24.76
CA TYR A 52 31.85 -3.83 24.58
C TYR A 52 31.32 -4.32 25.95
N LEU A 53 30.01 -4.21 26.18
CA LEU A 53 29.37 -4.63 27.44
C LEU A 53 29.34 -6.16 27.54
N GLN A 54 30.01 -6.70 28.56
CA GLN A 54 29.67 -8.03 29.09
C GLN A 54 28.55 -7.87 30.13
N PRO A 55 27.51 -8.73 30.13
CA PRO A 55 26.38 -8.63 31.06
C PRO A 55 26.79 -8.52 32.53
N VAL A 56 27.91 -9.13 32.91
CA VAL A 56 28.44 -9.19 34.29
C VAL A 56 29.03 -7.85 34.77
N ALA A 57 29.20 -6.86 33.88
CA ALA A 57 29.77 -5.54 34.21
C ALA A 57 28.70 -4.50 34.60
N LEU A 58 27.42 -4.86 34.55
CA LEU A 58 26.27 -4.01 34.87
C LEU A 58 25.81 -4.28 36.32
N ASP A 59 25.29 -3.27 37.02
CA ASP A 59 24.57 -3.49 38.28
C ASP A 59 23.27 -4.28 38.03
N ASP A 60 22.80 -5.03 39.03
CA ASP A 60 21.65 -5.93 38.90
C ASP A 60 20.38 -5.21 38.36
N GLY A 61 20.19 -3.94 38.71
CA GLY A 61 19.08 -3.12 38.20
C GLY A 61 19.18 -2.81 36.71
N SER A 62 20.38 -2.49 36.22
CA SER A 62 20.64 -2.26 34.79
C SER A 62 20.59 -3.56 33.98
N GLN A 63 21.01 -4.69 34.55
CA GLN A 63 20.89 -6.01 33.90
C GLN A 63 19.42 -6.38 33.65
N ASP A 64 18.57 -6.19 34.65
CA ASP A 64 17.13 -6.44 34.54
C ASP A 64 16.46 -5.50 33.53
N ALA A 65 16.81 -4.21 33.54
CA ALA A 65 16.26 -3.22 32.61
C ALA A 65 16.66 -3.51 31.15
N VAL A 66 17.94 -3.81 30.89
CA VAL A 66 18.45 -4.17 29.56
C VAL A 66 17.82 -5.49 29.07
N THR A 67 17.69 -6.48 29.94
CA THR A 67 17.07 -7.77 29.58
C THR A 67 15.61 -7.60 29.20
N ARG A 68 14.84 -6.82 29.98
CA ARG A 68 13.43 -6.51 29.68
C ARG A 68 13.29 -5.71 28.39
N ALA A 69 14.12 -4.70 28.17
CA ALA A 69 14.11 -3.89 26.95
C ALA A 69 14.48 -4.72 25.71
N SER A 70 15.46 -5.63 25.85
CA SER A 70 15.85 -6.57 24.78
C SER A 70 14.72 -7.56 24.44
N LEU A 71 14.05 -8.09 25.47
CA LEU A 71 12.90 -8.97 25.28
C LEU A 71 11.72 -8.23 24.63
N ASP A 72 11.40 -7.01 25.06
CA ASP A 72 10.34 -6.18 24.45
C ASP A 72 10.64 -5.89 22.97
N ALA A 73 11.86 -5.45 22.66
CA ALA A 73 12.28 -5.18 21.29
C ALA A 73 12.18 -6.45 20.42
N HIS A 74 12.60 -7.59 20.94
CA HIS A 74 12.51 -8.86 20.22
C HIS A 74 11.05 -9.29 19.99
N ILE A 75 10.19 -9.19 21.01
CA ILE A 75 8.76 -9.51 20.90
C ILE A 75 8.10 -8.61 19.86
N LYS A 76 8.35 -7.30 19.89
CA LYS A 76 7.79 -6.35 18.93
C LYS A 76 8.25 -6.63 17.50
N LYS A 77 9.51 -7.03 17.31
CA LYS A 77 10.05 -7.44 16.00
C LYS A 77 9.35 -8.68 15.46
N VAL A 78 9.18 -9.72 16.29
CA VAL A 78 8.45 -10.93 15.91
C VAL A 78 6.98 -10.61 15.59
N GLN A 79 6.33 -9.76 16.40
CA GLN A 79 4.95 -9.33 16.15
C GLN A 79 4.81 -8.55 14.83
N ALA A 80 5.74 -7.63 14.54
CA ALA A 80 5.75 -6.90 13.29
C ALA A 80 5.89 -7.84 12.08
N GLU A 81 6.73 -8.86 12.18
CA GLU A 81 6.91 -9.85 11.12
C GLU A 81 5.65 -10.72 10.93
N GLN A 82 5.02 -11.16 12.01
CA GLN A 82 3.74 -11.90 11.97
C GLN A 82 2.61 -11.06 11.36
N ILE A 83 2.49 -9.80 11.76
CA ILE A 83 1.51 -8.85 11.19
C ILE A 83 1.75 -8.68 9.70
N ASN A 84 3.01 -8.53 9.28
CA ASN A 84 3.34 -8.34 7.87
C ASN A 84 3.02 -9.58 7.02
N GLN A 85 3.32 -10.78 7.53
CA GLN A 85 2.97 -12.05 6.86
C GLN A 85 1.45 -12.17 6.69
N LEU A 86 0.69 -11.98 7.78
CA LEU A 86 -0.77 -12.04 7.76
C LEU A 86 -1.37 -11.01 6.79
N ASN A 87 -0.87 -9.77 6.82
CA ASN A 87 -1.34 -8.70 5.95
C ASN A 87 -1.04 -8.99 4.48
N THR A 88 0.12 -9.59 4.17
CA THR A 88 0.49 -9.97 2.80
C THR A 88 -0.49 -11.00 2.24
N GLU A 89 -0.83 -12.02 3.04
CA GLU A 89 -1.80 -13.05 2.66
C GLU A 89 -3.22 -12.47 2.49
N GLN A 90 -3.66 -11.63 3.44
CA GLN A 90 -4.97 -10.98 3.38
C GLN A 90 -5.09 -10.07 2.15
N LEU A 91 -4.04 -9.29 1.85
CA LEU A 91 -4.03 -8.40 0.69
C LEU A 91 -4.06 -9.20 -0.61
N ALA A 92 -3.31 -10.30 -0.72
CA ALA A 92 -3.33 -11.18 -1.88
C ALA A 92 -4.73 -11.81 -2.11
N ASN A 93 -5.38 -12.26 -1.04
CA ASN A 93 -6.74 -12.80 -1.09
C ASN A 93 -7.76 -11.74 -1.51
N LEU A 94 -7.69 -10.55 -0.90
CA LEU A 94 -8.56 -9.42 -1.25
C LEU A 94 -8.37 -9.01 -2.72
N GLN A 95 -7.12 -8.95 -3.18
CA GLN A 95 -6.75 -8.64 -4.56
C GLN A 95 -7.36 -9.64 -5.55
N ALA A 96 -7.30 -10.94 -5.25
CA ALA A 96 -7.89 -11.98 -6.09
C ALA A 96 -9.43 -11.84 -6.20
N VAL A 97 -10.11 -11.62 -5.08
CA VAL A 97 -11.57 -11.40 -5.03
C VAL A 97 -11.96 -10.16 -5.83
N VAL A 98 -11.26 -9.04 -5.61
CA VAL A 98 -11.54 -7.77 -6.27
C VAL A 98 -11.33 -7.85 -7.78
N LEU A 99 -10.26 -8.51 -8.23
CA LEU A 99 -10.03 -8.74 -9.66
C LEU A 99 -11.13 -9.62 -10.28
N ALA A 100 -11.56 -10.68 -9.60
CA ALA A 100 -12.62 -11.55 -10.12
C ALA A 100 -13.95 -10.79 -10.29
N ASP A 101 -14.27 -9.92 -9.33
CA ASP A 101 -15.53 -9.20 -9.27
C ASP A 101 -15.58 -8.00 -10.21
N PHE A 102 -14.53 -7.19 -10.28
CA PHE A 102 -14.55 -5.87 -10.91
C PHE A 102 -13.82 -5.79 -12.26
N ARG A 103 -12.91 -6.73 -12.56
CA ARG A 103 -12.17 -6.70 -13.84
C ARG A 103 -13.14 -6.78 -15.03
N ARG A 104 -12.82 -6.02 -16.08
CA ARG A 104 -13.63 -5.85 -17.30
C ARG A 104 -15.01 -5.21 -17.09
N ARG A 105 -15.32 -4.68 -15.89
CA ARG A 105 -16.54 -3.89 -15.69
C ARG A 105 -16.38 -2.49 -16.24
N LYS A 106 -17.46 -1.98 -16.84
CA LYS A 106 -17.56 -0.58 -17.29
C LYS A 106 -17.79 0.32 -16.08
N VAL A 107 -16.99 1.37 -15.97
CA VAL A 107 -17.07 2.33 -14.86
C VAL A 107 -17.02 3.76 -15.37
N ARG A 108 -17.63 4.66 -14.60
CA ARG A 108 -17.45 6.10 -14.68
C ARG A 108 -16.92 6.55 -13.33
N ILE A 109 -15.78 7.23 -13.33
CA ILE A 109 -15.18 7.82 -12.14
C ILE A 109 -15.24 9.33 -12.27
N THR A 110 -15.68 9.99 -11.20
CA THR A 110 -15.76 11.44 -11.11
C THR A 110 -15.03 11.88 -9.85
N VAL A 111 -14.10 12.82 -9.99
CA VAL A 111 -13.38 13.42 -8.87
C VAL A 111 -14.32 14.37 -8.13
N VAL A 112 -14.59 14.07 -6.85
CA VAL A 112 -15.47 14.89 -6.01
C VAL A 112 -14.78 16.20 -5.61
N ASN A 113 -13.50 16.14 -5.21
CA ASN A 113 -12.72 17.32 -4.85
C ASN A 113 -11.94 17.86 -6.05
N ALA A 114 -12.44 18.92 -6.68
CA ALA A 114 -11.85 19.51 -7.88
C ALA A 114 -10.45 20.12 -7.69
N LYS A 115 -9.97 20.29 -6.45
CA LYS A 115 -8.59 20.73 -6.16
C LYS A 115 -7.58 19.60 -6.33
N LEU A 116 -8.01 18.34 -6.20
CA LEU A 116 -7.18 17.16 -6.39
C LEU A 116 -7.20 16.75 -7.86
N LYS A 117 -6.07 16.26 -8.35
CA LYS A 117 -5.89 15.75 -9.72
C LYS A 117 -5.43 14.27 -9.68
N PRO A 118 -6.24 13.34 -9.13
CA PRO A 118 -5.81 11.96 -8.92
C PRO A 118 -5.79 11.13 -10.20
N ILE A 119 -6.45 11.59 -11.27
CA ILE A 119 -6.54 10.86 -12.53
C ILE A 119 -5.34 11.23 -13.40
N GLU A 120 -4.45 10.27 -13.60
CA GLU A 120 -3.36 10.31 -14.55
C GLU A 120 -3.76 9.60 -15.85
N SER A 121 -3.43 10.21 -16.99
CA SER A 121 -3.63 9.57 -18.29
C SER A 121 -2.31 9.03 -18.79
N ILE A 122 -2.24 7.73 -19.09
CA ILE A 122 -1.05 7.08 -19.64
C ILE A 122 -1.23 6.88 -21.14
N TRP A 123 -0.24 7.37 -21.89
CA TRP A 123 -0.18 7.33 -23.34
C TRP A 123 0.95 6.42 -23.75
N TYR A 124 0.79 5.70 -24.85
CA TYR A 124 1.87 4.91 -25.43
C TYR A 124 2.24 5.52 -26.78
N ASP A 125 3.48 5.96 -26.87
CA ASP A 125 4.13 6.38 -28.11
C ASP A 125 5.05 5.25 -28.59
N GLN A 126 4.96 4.90 -29.87
CA GLN A 126 5.78 3.85 -30.46
C GLN A 126 7.28 4.17 -30.42
N ASN A 127 7.65 5.45 -30.43
CA ASN A 127 9.05 5.89 -30.46
C ASN A 127 9.63 6.10 -29.06
N THR A 128 8.79 6.39 -28.07
CA THR A 128 9.25 6.88 -26.76
C THR A 128 8.64 6.16 -25.56
N GLY A 129 7.81 5.13 -25.81
CA GLY A 129 7.22 4.28 -24.79
C GLY A 129 6.05 4.92 -24.06
N TYR A 130 5.82 4.47 -22.82
CA TYR A 130 4.74 4.98 -21.98
C TYR A 130 5.08 6.38 -21.44
N ARG A 131 4.15 7.32 -21.57
CA ARG A 131 4.27 8.69 -21.07
C ARG A 131 3.06 9.08 -20.24
N ASN A 132 3.33 9.69 -19.09
CA ASN A 132 2.31 10.37 -18.30
C ASN A 132 1.92 11.67 -19.01
N SER A 133 0.62 11.90 -19.14
CA SER A 133 0.10 13.16 -19.70
C SER A 133 -0.17 14.16 -18.59
N ILE A 134 0.18 15.42 -18.86
CA ILE A 134 -0.10 16.58 -18.00
C ILE A 134 -1.62 16.88 -17.91
N ASN A 135 -2.44 16.24 -18.76
CA ASN A 135 -3.88 16.44 -18.79
C ASN A 135 -4.58 15.75 -17.63
N SER A 136 -4.78 16.48 -16.53
CA SER A 136 -5.65 16.06 -15.43
C SER A 136 -7.11 16.06 -15.87
N ARG A 137 -7.77 14.91 -15.81
CA ARG A 137 -9.21 14.80 -16.06
C ARG A 137 -9.98 14.80 -14.74
N LYS A 138 -11.18 15.38 -14.73
CA LYS A 138 -12.11 15.30 -13.59
C LYS A 138 -13.04 14.10 -13.67
N THR A 139 -13.17 13.51 -14.86
CA THR A 139 -14.04 12.38 -15.12
C THR A 139 -13.40 11.44 -16.12
N VAL A 140 -13.48 10.14 -15.84
CA VAL A 140 -13.04 9.06 -16.73
C VAL A 140 -14.19 8.08 -16.91
N VAL A 141 -14.34 7.60 -18.14
CA VAL A 141 -15.26 6.52 -18.50
C VAL A 141 -14.47 5.46 -19.24
N GLY A 142 -14.60 4.21 -18.81
CA GLY A 142 -13.84 3.12 -19.40
C GLY A 142 -14.19 1.77 -18.81
N VAL A 143 -13.29 0.82 -19.03
CA VAL A 143 -13.37 -0.55 -18.52
C VAL A 143 -12.20 -0.77 -17.57
N ILE A 144 -12.45 -1.32 -16.38
CA ILE A 144 -11.38 -1.69 -15.46
C ILE A 144 -10.52 -2.78 -16.11
N ASP A 145 -9.22 -2.50 -16.26
CA ASP A 145 -8.25 -3.46 -16.80
C ASP A 145 -7.52 -4.17 -15.65
N GLU A 146 -7.00 -3.37 -14.72
CA GLU A 146 -6.25 -3.80 -13.55
C GLU A 146 -6.67 -3.00 -12.31
N ILE A 147 -6.49 -3.62 -11.15
CA ILE A 147 -6.74 -3.03 -9.84
C ILE A 147 -5.47 -3.34 -9.04
N LEU A 148 -4.86 -2.35 -8.41
CA LEU A 148 -3.63 -2.50 -7.65
C LEU A 148 -3.89 -1.96 -6.25
N LEU A 149 -4.36 -2.82 -5.35
CA LEU A 149 -4.73 -2.42 -3.98
C LEU A 149 -3.51 -1.97 -3.17
N ASP A 150 -2.35 -2.60 -3.41
CA ASP A 150 -1.06 -2.29 -2.80
C ASP A 150 -0.57 -0.87 -3.12
N ARG A 151 -0.93 -0.36 -4.30
CA ARG A 151 -0.54 0.98 -4.78
C ARG A 151 -1.68 1.99 -4.72
N ASN A 152 -2.82 1.59 -4.17
CA ASN A 152 -4.06 2.36 -4.19
C ASN A 152 -4.37 2.92 -5.60
N ALA A 153 -4.19 2.07 -6.63
CA ALA A 153 -4.27 2.48 -8.03
C ALA A 153 -5.27 1.64 -8.82
N LEU A 154 -6.02 2.29 -9.71
CA LEU A 154 -7.00 1.67 -10.58
C LEU A 154 -6.69 1.97 -12.05
N VAL A 155 -6.46 0.92 -12.85
CA VAL A 155 -6.15 1.05 -14.27
C VAL A 155 -7.42 0.90 -15.10
N ILE A 156 -7.78 1.94 -15.85
CA ILE A 156 -8.99 2.00 -16.66
C ILE A 156 -8.64 2.14 -18.12
N LYS A 157 -9.10 1.19 -18.93
CA LYS A 157 -8.98 1.24 -20.37
C LYS A 157 -10.09 2.13 -20.97
N PRO A 158 -9.76 3.16 -21.78
CA PRO A 158 -10.74 4.00 -22.45
C PRO A 158 -11.65 3.20 -23.39
N VAL A 159 -12.91 3.61 -23.48
CA VAL A 159 -13.87 3.08 -24.47
C VAL A 159 -13.48 3.49 -25.90
N GLY A 160 -13.90 2.70 -26.89
CA GLY A 160 -13.51 2.84 -28.31
C GLY A 160 -13.61 4.27 -28.86
N LEU A 161 -14.71 4.99 -28.60
CA LEU A 161 -14.90 6.39 -29.00
C LEU A 161 -13.80 7.33 -28.47
N THR A 162 -13.38 7.15 -27.21
CA THR A 162 -12.31 7.95 -26.61
C THR A 162 -10.94 7.63 -27.22
N ARG A 163 -10.71 6.36 -27.60
CA ARG A 163 -9.54 5.93 -28.39
C ARG A 163 -9.55 6.46 -29.82
N PHE A 164 -10.71 6.57 -30.47
CA PHE A 164 -10.81 7.15 -31.80
C PHE A 164 -10.38 8.61 -31.83
N ILE A 165 -10.76 9.38 -30.81
CA ILE A 165 -10.39 10.79 -30.65
C ILE A 165 -8.92 10.92 -30.23
N ASN A 166 -8.42 10.01 -29.36
CA ASN A 166 -7.05 10.00 -28.88
C ASN A 166 -6.39 8.65 -29.18
N LYS A 167 -5.88 8.48 -30.41
CA LYS A 167 -5.32 7.20 -30.89
C LYS A 167 -4.14 6.68 -30.06
N SER A 168 -3.40 7.56 -29.39
CA SER A 168 -2.24 7.25 -28.54
C SER A 168 -2.56 7.06 -27.05
N LEU A 169 -3.81 7.27 -26.63
CA LEU A 169 -4.23 7.04 -25.25
C LEU A 169 -4.47 5.54 -25.00
N THR A 170 -3.71 4.95 -24.09
CA THR A 170 -3.80 3.52 -23.79
C THR A 170 -4.62 3.22 -22.54
N SER A 171 -4.42 3.98 -21.46
CA SER A 171 -5.04 3.72 -20.15
C SER A 171 -5.16 5.01 -19.33
N PHE A 172 -6.01 4.98 -18.31
CA PHE A 172 -6.02 5.92 -17.21
C PHE A 172 -5.59 5.19 -15.94
N VAL A 173 -4.86 5.87 -15.07
CA VAL A 173 -4.57 5.43 -13.72
C VAL A 173 -5.23 6.42 -12.77
N VAL A 174 -5.99 5.90 -11.81
CA VAL A 174 -6.75 6.67 -10.83
C VAL A 174 -6.31 6.28 -9.44
#